data_AF-A0ABD1YJF4-F1
#
_entry.id   AF-A0ABD1YJF4-F1
#
_cell.length_a   1.000
_cell.length_b   1.000
_cell.length_c   1.000
_cell.angle_alpha   90.00
_cell.angle_beta   90.00
_cell.angle_gamma   90.00
#
_symmetry.space_group_name_H-M   'P 1'
#
loop_
_entity.id
_entity.type
_entity.pdbx_description
1 polymer ?
#
loop_
_entity_poly.entity_id
_entity_poly.type
_entity_poly.pdbx_seq_one_letter_code
_entity_poly.pdbx_strand_id
1 'polypeptide(L)'
;MNLSGESVKPLASYYKIPPERVLAIYDDLDLEFAVMKLLSKGGHGGHNGMRSIGWPPGQMDTQAYVLQKFSANEREELDFALDRGVDAIRMVTKEGLDKAVSTWNQVRKSKITKMKYSTVNID
;
A
#
# COMPACT_ATOMS: atom_id res chain seq x y z
N MET A 1 15.84 1.25 -6.71
CA MET A 1 14.55 0.55 -6.87
C MET A 1 14.43 -0.17 -8.23
N ASN A 2 14.84 0.45 -9.34
CA ASN A 2 14.56 -0.05 -10.70
C ASN A 2 15.16 -1.42 -11.07
N LEU A 3 16.14 -1.92 -10.31
CA LEU A 3 16.82 -3.20 -10.55
C LEU A 3 16.44 -4.29 -9.53
N SER A 4 15.41 -4.08 -8.71
CA SER A 4 15.01 -5.06 -7.68
C SER A 4 14.69 -6.45 -8.27
N GLY A 5 14.21 -6.51 -9.52
CA GLY A 5 13.95 -7.76 -10.22
C GLY A 5 15.21 -8.60 -10.50
N GLU A 6 16.38 -7.98 -10.65
CA GLU A 6 17.65 -8.68 -10.86
C GLU A 6 18.09 -9.46 -9.63
N SER A 7 17.69 -9.03 -8.43
CA SER A 7 17.94 -9.75 -7.17
C SER A 7 16.85 -10.76 -6.84
N VAL A 8 15.58 -10.39 -7.02
CA VAL A 8 14.43 -11.23 -6.63
C VAL A 8 14.32 -12.47 -7.52
N LYS A 9 14.55 -12.34 -8.83
CA LYS A 9 14.36 -13.44 -9.80
C LYS A 9 15.34 -14.60 -9.59
N PRO A 10 16.66 -14.40 -9.44
CA PRO A 10 17.59 -15.50 -9.16
C PRO A 10 17.29 -16.20 -7.83
N LEU A 11 16.93 -15.44 -6.79
CA LEU A 11 16.62 -15.99 -5.47
C LEU A 11 15.36 -16.89 -5.51
N ALA A 12 14.27 -16.38 -6.11
CA ALA A 12 13.05 -17.17 -6.31
C ALA A 12 13.32 -18.43 -7.15
N SER A 13 14.16 -18.31 -8.18
CA SER A 13 14.53 -19.43 -9.05
C SER A 13 15.34 -20.49 -8.29
N TYR A 14 16.32 -20.08 -7.49
CA TYR A 14 17.15 -20.97 -6.67
C TYR A 14 16.31 -21.82 -5.72
N TYR A 15 15.37 -21.19 -5.01
CA TYR A 15 14.45 -21.87 -4.10
C TYR A 15 13.21 -22.48 -4.79
N LYS A 16 13.10 -22.36 -6.12
CA LYS A 16 11.96 -22.84 -6.92
C LYS A 16 10.61 -22.30 -6.39
N ILE A 17 10.59 -21.04 -5.98
CA ILE A 17 9.39 -20.35 -5.49
C ILE A 17 8.58 -19.90 -6.71
N PRO A 18 7.37 -20.43 -6.93
CA PRO A 18 6.53 -19.99 -8.04
C PRO A 18 6.01 -18.55 -7.78
N PRO A 19 5.77 -17.73 -8.81
CA PRO A 19 5.36 -16.33 -8.66
C PRO A 19 4.12 -16.13 -7.77
N GLU A 20 3.19 -17.09 -7.76
CA GLU A 20 1.97 -17.06 -6.94
C GLU A 20 2.26 -17.15 -5.43
N ARG A 21 3.50 -17.51 -5.05
CA ARG A 21 3.99 -17.53 -3.68
C ARG A 21 4.90 -16.35 -3.36
N VAL A 22 4.94 -15.34 -4.22
CA VAL A 22 5.68 -14.09 -4.01
C VAL A 22 4.69 -12.96 -3.72
N LEU A 23 4.86 -12.31 -2.58
CA LEU A 23 4.14 -11.09 -2.22
C LEU A 23 5.09 -9.90 -2.36
N ALA A 24 4.75 -8.93 -3.20
CA ALA A 24 5.48 -7.68 -3.35
C ALA A 24 4.78 -6.56 -2.57
N ILE A 25 5.57 -5.77 -1.82
CA ILE A 25 5.11 -4.60 -1.07
C ILE A 25 5.92 -3.42 -1.58
N TYR A 26 5.24 -2.36 -2.03
CA TYR A 26 5.84 -1.17 -2.62
C TYR A 26 4.95 0.05 -2.35
N ASP A 27 5.52 1.25 -2.46
CA ASP A 27 4.80 2.51 -2.37
C ASP A 27 4.01 2.80 -3.66
N ASP A 28 2.82 3.40 -3.53
CA ASP A 28 1.95 3.73 -4.66
C ASP A 28 1.49 5.18 -4.55
N LEU A 29 1.88 6.00 -5.52
CA LEU A 29 1.54 7.43 -5.59
C LEU A 29 0.07 7.68 -5.95
N ASP A 30 -0.67 6.65 -6.39
CA ASP A 30 -2.11 6.75 -6.62
C ASP A 30 -2.94 6.51 -5.34
N LEU A 31 -2.29 6.15 -4.23
CA LEU A 31 -2.92 5.99 -2.92
C LEU A 31 -2.67 7.21 -2.03
N GLU A 32 -3.63 7.51 -1.16
CA GLU A 32 -3.44 8.51 -0.11
C GLU A 32 -2.32 8.08 0.85
N PHE A 33 -1.71 9.03 1.55
CA PHE A 33 -0.67 8.73 2.53
C PHE A 33 -1.18 7.73 3.59
N ALA A 34 -0.31 6.80 4.01
CA ALA A 34 -0.61 5.73 4.98
C ALA A 34 -1.75 4.76 4.58
N VAL A 35 -2.23 4.80 3.33
CA VAL A 35 -3.35 3.98 2.85
C VAL A 35 -2.86 2.77 2.04
N MET A 36 -2.88 1.56 2.63
CA MET A 36 -2.42 0.33 1.94
C MET A 36 -3.54 -0.49 1.33
N LYS A 37 -3.30 -1.04 0.13
CA LYS A 37 -4.27 -1.86 -0.61
C LYS A 37 -3.67 -3.23 -0.90
N LEU A 38 -4.44 -4.29 -0.66
CA LEU A 38 -4.06 -5.65 -1.02
C LEU A 38 -4.73 -6.02 -2.35
N LEU A 39 -3.93 -6.55 -3.28
CA LEU A 39 -4.36 -6.92 -4.64
C LEU A 39 -4.16 -8.41 -4.87
N SER A 40 -5.13 -9.07 -5.50
CA SER A 40 -5.09 -10.51 -5.79
C SER A 40 -4.29 -10.86 -7.06
N LYS A 41 -4.08 -9.91 -7.97
CA LYS A 41 -3.22 -10.06 -9.17
C LYS A 41 -2.50 -8.76 -9.47
N GLY A 42 -1.26 -8.87 -9.94
CA GLY A 42 -0.45 -7.76 -10.44
C GLY A 42 -1.02 -7.19 -11.74
N GLY A 43 -2.07 -6.40 -11.64
CA GLY A 43 -2.46 -5.48 -12.70
C GLY A 43 -1.36 -4.43 -12.83
N HIS A 44 -0.78 -4.28 -14.03
CA HIS A 44 0.07 -3.14 -14.35
C HIS A 44 -0.90 -1.96 -14.38
N GLY A 45 -0.92 -1.12 -13.34
CA GLY A 45 -1.93 -0.10 -13.07
C GLY A 45 -2.24 0.77 -14.30
N GLY A 46 -3.16 0.29 -15.13
CA GLY A 46 -3.60 0.92 -16.36
C GLY A 46 -4.96 1.57 -16.16
N HIS A 47 -4.96 2.91 -16.24
CA HIS A 47 -6.06 3.83 -16.52
C HIS A 47 -7.01 4.30 -15.39
N ASN A 48 -6.82 5.60 -15.09
CA ASN A 48 -7.78 6.71 -15.00
C ASN A 48 -9.03 6.56 -14.11
N GLY A 49 -9.01 7.22 -12.95
CA GLY A 49 -10.26 7.52 -12.24
C GLY A 49 -10.16 8.02 -10.78
N MET A 50 -9.40 9.08 -10.51
CA MET A 50 -9.72 10.19 -9.58
C MET A 50 -8.43 10.85 -9.06
N ARG A 51 -8.27 12.13 -9.35
CA ARG A 51 -7.35 13.02 -8.65
C ARG A 51 -7.72 13.08 -7.17
N SER A 52 -7.00 12.36 -6.31
CA SER A 52 -7.09 12.55 -4.85
C SER A 52 -5.77 12.13 -4.18
N ILE A 53 -4.96 13.13 -3.82
CA ILE A 53 -4.07 13.15 -2.63
C ILE A 53 -2.91 12.10 -2.59
N GLY A 54 -2.22 11.85 -3.70
CA GLY A 54 -0.91 11.15 -3.70
C GLY A 54 0.17 11.82 -4.54
N TRP A 55 -0.12 13.00 -5.10
CA TRP A 55 0.82 13.76 -5.92
C TRP A 55 1.68 14.70 -5.08
N PRO A 56 2.94 14.94 -5.47
CA PRO A 56 3.77 15.97 -4.88
C PRO A 56 3.01 17.30 -4.79
N PRO A 57 3.05 18.02 -3.66
CA PRO A 57 2.38 19.31 -3.56
C PRO A 57 2.96 20.30 -4.58
N GLY A 58 2.09 20.90 -5.41
CA GLY A 58 2.49 21.89 -6.41
C GLY A 58 3.22 21.30 -7.63
N GLN A 59 4.34 21.92 -8.02
CA GLN A 59 5.16 21.52 -9.18
C GLN A 59 6.42 20.72 -8.79
N MET A 60 6.42 20.09 -7.61
CA MET A 60 7.59 19.35 -7.14
C MET A 60 7.85 18.13 -8.03
N ASP A 61 9.13 17.89 -8.32
CA ASP A 61 9.57 16.71 -9.07
C ASP A 61 9.23 15.42 -8.30
N THR A 62 8.65 14.44 -9.01
CA THR A 62 8.20 13.19 -8.40
C THR A 62 9.36 12.39 -7.79
N GLN A 63 10.55 12.38 -8.40
CA GLN A 63 11.68 11.64 -7.84
C GLN A 63 12.15 12.29 -6.54
N ALA A 64 12.22 13.62 -6.51
CA ALA A 64 12.55 14.37 -5.29
C ALA A 64 11.52 14.10 -4.17
N TYR A 65 10.24 14.03 -4.51
CA TYR A 65 9.15 13.76 -3.56
C TYR A 65 9.17 12.33 -2.98
N VAL A 66 9.59 11.32 -3.75
CA VAL A 66 9.65 9.93 -3.24
C VAL A 66 10.91 9.70 -2.39
N LEU A 67 11.96 10.50 -2.58
CA LEU A 67 13.26 10.33 -1.90
C LEU A 67 13.42 11.15 -0.60
N GLN A 68 12.48 12.03 -0.29
CA GLN A 68 12.49 12.83 0.94
C GLN A 68 12.19 11.98 2.17
N LYS A 69 12.58 12.51 3.34
CA LYS A 69 12.27 11.91 4.64
C LYS A 69 10.87 12.31 5.06
N PHE A 70 10.13 11.35 5.63
CA PHE A 70 8.88 11.63 6.34
C PHE A 70 9.13 12.54 7.55
N SER A 71 8.24 13.51 7.73
CA SER A 71 8.10 14.33 8.95
C SER A 71 7.71 13.49 10.16
N ALA A 72 7.74 14.06 11.36
CA ALA A 72 7.39 13.34 12.60
C ALA A 72 5.94 12.84 12.58
N ASN A 73 4.99 13.67 12.13
CA ASN A 73 3.58 13.31 12.05
C ASN A 73 3.34 12.22 10.99
N GLU A 74 3.96 12.36 9.81
CA GLU A 74 3.89 11.33 8.76
C GLU A 74 4.47 9.99 9.24
N ARG A 75 5.52 10.01 10.06
CA ARG A 75 6.07 8.78 10.64
C ARG A 75 5.08 8.10 11.60
N GLU A 76 4.40 8.87 12.44
CA GLU A 76 3.41 8.30 13.37
C GLU A 76 2.24 7.63 12.61
N GLU A 77 1.73 8.30 11.58
CA GLU A 77 0.71 7.73 10.69
C GLU A 77 1.22 6.51 9.92
N LEU A 78 2.47 6.57 9.44
CA LEU A 78 3.12 5.46 8.74
C LEU A 78 3.33 4.26 9.66
N ASP A 79 3.79 4.45 10.90
CA ASP A 79 4.00 3.37 11.87
C ASP A 79 2.68 2.65 12.15
N PHE A 80 1.59 3.40 12.34
CA PHE A 80 0.26 2.81 12.48
C PHE A 80 -0.17 2.03 11.23
N ALA A 81 0.12 2.55 10.03
CA ALA A 81 -0.14 1.83 8.80
C ALA A 81 0.71 0.55 8.70
N LEU A 82 2.00 0.59 8.99
CA LEU A 82 2.89 -0.56 8.93
C LEU A 82 2.43 -1.69 9.87
N ASP A 83 2.00 -1.36 11.09
CA ASP A 83 1.40 -2.33 12.02
C ASP A 83 0.20 -3.05 11.41
N ARG A 84 -0.69 -2.29 10.76
CA ARG A 84 -1.84 -2.84 10.03
C ARG A 84 -1.38 -3.68 8.84
N GLY A 85 -0.30 -3.31 8.16
CA GLY A 85 0.31 -4.07 7.07
C GLY A 85 0.79 -5.44 7.52
N VAL A 86 1.39 -5.52 8.72
CA VAL A 86 1.78 -6.81 9.33
C VAL A 86 0.57 -7.72 9.54
N ASP A 87 -0.56 -7.17 10.00
CA ASP A 87 -1.81 -7.94 10.10
C ASP A 87 -2.28 -8.48 8.74
N ALA A 88 -2.16 -7.67 7.68
CA ALA A 88 -2.52 -8.11 6.32
C ALA A 88 -1.65 -9.30 5.87
N ILE A 89 -0.33 -9.23 6.11
CA ILE A 89 0.60 -10.32 5.78
C ILE A 89 0.28 -11.57 6.58
N ARG A 90 -0.05 -11.44 7.87
CA ARG A 90 -0.51 -12.56 8.71
C ARG A 90 -1.78 -13.20 8.17
N MET A 91 -2.71 -12.41 7.65
CA MET A 91 -3.93 -12.92 7.04
C MET A 91 -3.64 -13.66 5.73
N VAL A 92 -2.81 -13.09 4.85
CA VAL A 92 -2.39 -13.75 3.59
C VAL A 92 -1.74 -15.11 3.87
N THR A 93 -0.85 -15.17 4.86
CA THR A 93 -0.11 -16.40 5.20
C THR A 93 -0.97 -17.47 5.88
N LYS A 94 -1.98 -17.09 6.69
CA LYS A 94 -2.84 -18.04 7.40
C LYS A 94 -4.09 -18.45 6.64
N GLU A 95 -4.64 -17.55 5.84
CA GLU A 95 -5.98 -17.68 5.27
C GLU A 95 -6.01 -17.70 3.75
N GLY A 96 -4.87 -17.41 3.10
CA GLY A 96 -4.74 -17.30 1.65
C GLY A 96 -5.09 -15.90 1.14
N LEU A 97 -4.60 -15.59 -0.07
CA LEU A 97 -4.68 -14.26 -0.67
C LEU A 97 -6.13 -13.80 -0.92
N ASP A 98 -6.98 -14.66 -1.47
CA ASP A 98 -8.35 -14.29 -1.84
C ASP A 98 -9.19 -13.89 -0.63
N LYS A 99 -9.09 -14.67 0.45
CA LYS A 99 -9.77 -14.37 1.71
C LYS A 99 -9.22 -13.09 2.33
N ALA A 100 -7.89 -12.94 2.35
CA ALA A 100 -7.24 -11.75 2.86
C ALA A 100 -7.66 -10.47 2.12
N VAL A 101 -7.72 -10.50 0.78
CA VAL A 101 -8.15 -9.38 -0.05
C VAL A 101 -9.60 -8.99 0.24
N SER A 102 -10.50 -9.97 0.32
CA SER A 102 -11.92 -9.73 0.62
C SER A 102 -12.10 -9.06 1.98
N THR A 103 -11.47 -9.60 3.03
CA THR A 103 -11.58 -9.07 4.39
C THR A 103 -10.90 -7.70 4.51
N TRP A 104 -9.67 -7.55 4.03
CA TRP A 104 -8.90 -6.31 4.14
C TRP A 104 -9.58 -5.13 3.45
N ASN A 105 -10.07 -5.33 2.22
CA ASN A 105 -10.70 -4.25 1.45
C ASN A 105 -12.10 -3.91 1.96
N GLN A 106 -12.79 -4.80 2.67
CA GLN A 106 -14.06 -4.48 3.33
C GLN A 106 -13.87 -3.58 4.57
N VAL A 107 -12.77 -3.74 5.32
CA VAL A 107 -12.47 -2.87 6.49
C VAL A 107 -12.27 -1.40 6.07
N ARG A 108 -11.86 -1.13 4.82
CA ARG A 108 -11.77 0.24 4.29
C ARG A 108 -13.11 0.96 4.20
N LYS A 109 -14.20 0.27 3.81
CA LYS A 109 -15.53 0.91 3.67
C LYS A 109 -16.08 1.43 5.00
N SER A 110 -15.69 0.83 6.12
CA SER A 110 -16.25 1.17 7.44
C SER A 110 -15.41 2.19 8.24
N LYS A 111 -14.07 2.16 8.16
CA LYS A 111 -13.20 3.08 8.91
C LYS A 111 -13.01 4.45 8.26
N ILE A 112 -12.86 4.54 6.94
CA ILE A 112 -12.77 5.83 6.22
C ILE A 112 -14.06 6.64 6.40
N THR A 113 -15.22 5.96 6.41
CA THR A 113 -16.51 6.59 6.70
C THR A 113 -16.56 7.12 8.14
N LYS A 114 -16.11 6.36 9.15
CA LYS A 114 -16.08 6.87 10.53
C LYS A 114 -15.14 8.05 10.75
N MET A 115 -13.96 8.05 10.12
CA MET A 115 -12.96 9.12 10.27
C MET A 115 -13.36 10.41 9.54
N LYS A 116 -14.07 10.32 8.40
CA LYS A 116 -14.58 11.50 7.68
C LYS A 116 -15.76 12.19 8.38
N TYR A 117 -16.53 11.49 9.21
CA TYR A 117 -17.70 12.07 9.90
C TYR A 117 -17.46 12.36 11.39
N SER A 118 -16.31 11.97 11.96
CA SER A 118 -15.94 12.36 13.33
C SER A 118 -15.35 13.77 13.44
N THR A 119 -14.88 14.36 12.33
CA THR A 119 -14.36 15.74 12.25
C THR A 119 -15.40 16.78 11.82
N VAL A 120 -16.65 16.37 11.54
CA VAL A 120 -17.74 17.29 11.12
C VAL A 120 -18.65 17.70 12.28
N ASN A 121 -18.34 17.29 13.52
CA ASN A 121 -19.02 17.79 14.72
C ASN A 121 -17.99 18.40 15.68
N ILE A 122 -17.56 19.62 15.35
CA ILE A 122 -17.13 20.60 16.34
C ILE A 122 -17.88 21.88 15.95
N ASP A 123 -18.61 22.41 16.93
CA ASP A 123 -19.54 23.55 16.84
C ASP A 123 -18.98 24.81 16.16
#